data_AF-A0A7C4ZKP0-F1
#
_entry.id   AF-A0A7C4ZKP0-F1
#
_cell.length_a   1.000
_cell.length_b   1.000
_cell.length_c   1.000
_cell.angle_alpha   90.00
_cell.angle_beta   90.00
_cell.angle_gamma   90.00
#
_symmetry.space_group_name_H-M   'P 1'
#
loop_
_entity.id
_entity.type
_entity.pdbx_description
1 polymer ?
#
loop_
_entity_poly.entity_id
_entity_poly.type
_entity_poly.pdbx_seq_one_letter_code
_entity_poly.pdbx_strand_id
1 'polypeptide(L)'
;MSKRLIWLLTLLVTLTLVVGCTGAATPEAEKPAATEEPAAEAPAATEEPAAEAPAATEEPAAEAPAATEEPAAAGCTDPIGCVEIAAGDPIHIAWIATVSGGTAPLGTDNNRGVEIAIDDKGGELLGHPIELTGEDSLCSAEG
;
A
#
# COMPACT_ATOMS: atom_id res chain seq x y z
N MET A 1 -20.69 31.31 -24.56
CA MET A 1 -20.09 30.28 -25.44
C MET A 1 -21.17 29.47 -26.11
N SER A 2 -21.04 29.20 -27.42
CA SER A 2 -22.03 28.38 -28.13
C SER A 2 -21.83 26.91 -27.75
N LYS A 3 -22.94 26.17 -27.55
CA LYS A 3 -22.89 24.72 -27.25
C LYS A 3 -22.08 23.92 -28.29
N ARG A 4 -22.02 24.41 -29.53
CA ARG A 4 -21.20 23.86 -30.62
C ARG A 4 -19.70 24.04 -30.37
N LEU A 5 -19.28 25.18 -29.82
CA LEU A 5 -17.87 25.44 -29.48
C LEU A 5 -17.41 24.58 -28.29
N ILE A 6 -18.28 24.39 -27.29
CA ILE A 6 -17.99 23.50 -26.15
C ILE A 6 -17.82 22.05 -26.63
N TRP A 7 -18.70 21.59 -27.52
CA TRP A 7 -18.64 20.22 -28.06
C TRP A 7 -17.39 19.96 -28.91
N LEU A 8 -16.97 20.95 -29.71
CA LEU A 8 -15.74 20.88 -30.51
C LEU A 8 -14.48 20.87 -29.62
N LEU A 9 -14.46 21.67 -28.55
CA LEU A 9 -13.33 21.70 -27.62
C LEU A 9 -13.21 20.40 -26.83
N THR A 10 -14.33 19.82 -26.38
CA THR A 10 -14.31 18.50 -25.72
C THR A 10 -13.79 17.40 -26.66
N LEU A 11 -14.21 17.41 -27.92
CA LEU A 11 -13.79 16.41 -28.90
C LEU A 11 -12.30 16.54 -29.26
N LEU A 12 -11.79 17.77 -29.33
CA LEU A 12 -10.39 18.05 -29.62
C LEU A 12 -9.46 17.63 -28.46
N VAL A 13 -9.87 17.87 -27.21
CA VAL A 13 -9.11 17.43 -26.01
C VAL A 13 -9.07 15.89 -25.89
N THR A 14 -10.19 15.21 -26.16
CA THR A 14 -10.21 13.74 -26.15
C THR A 14 -9.35 13.13 -27.26
N LEU A 15 -9.29 13.76 -28.44
CA LEU A 15 -8.50 13.27 -29.57
C LEU A 15 -6.98 13.39 -29.30
N THR A 16 -6.56 14.46 -28.63
CA THR A 16 -5.14 14.65 -28.26
C THR A 16 -4.63 13.63 -27.24
N LEU A 17 -5.50 13.12 -26.37
CA LEU A 17 -5.13 12.15 -25.32
C LEU A 17 -4.86 10.74 -25.88
N VAL A 18 -5.45 10.38 -27.01
CA VAL A 18 -5.33 9.03 -27.61
C VAL A 18 -4.06 8.88 -28.48
N VAL A 19 -3.49 9.98 -28.97
CA VAL A 19 -2.30 9.97 -29.87
C VAL A 19 -0.96 9.88 -29.10
N GLY A 20 -0.97 10.02 -27.77
CA GLY A 20 0.24 10.05 -26.94
C GLY A 20 0.91 8.70 -26.60
N CYS A 21 0.37 7.56 -27.03
CA CYS A 21 0.84 6.22 -26.59
C CYS A 21 1.80 5.48 -27.56
N THR A 22 2.34 6.11 -28.59
CA THR A 22 3.38 5.47 -29.44
C THR A 22 4.68 6.25 -29.39
N GLY A 23 5.47 6.01 -28.34
CA GLY A 23 6.80 6.56 -28.17
C GLY A 23 7.69 5.60 -27.39
N ALA A 24 8.08 4.49 -28.02
CA ALA A 24 9.18 3.66 -27.52
C ALA A 24 10.44 4.00 -28.35
N ALA A 25 11.33 4.76 -27.71
CA ALA A 25 12.65 5.09 -28.22
C ALA A 25 13.53 3.83 -28.26
N THR A 26 14.17 3.61 -29.40
CA THR A 26 15.25 2.65 -29.60
C THR A 26 16.51 3.15 -28.88
N PRO A 27 17.15 2.38 -27.99
CA PRO A 27 18.52 2.68 -27.58
C PRO A 27 19.51 2.10 -28.59
N GLU A 28 20.46 2.95 -29.00
CA GLU A 28 21.67 2.62 -29.74
C GLU A 28 22.52 1.58 -28.99
N ALA A 29 23.07 0.65 -29.77
CA ALA A 29 24.02 -0.34 -29.32
C ALA A 29 25.39 0.30 -29.10
N GLU A 30 25.84 0.38 -27.85
CA GLU A 30 27.26 0.55 -27.53
C GLU A 30 28.00 -0.80 -27.54
N LYS A 31 29.21 -0.72 -28.09
CA LYS A 31 30.18 -1.77 -28.38
C LYS A 31 30.72 -2.42 -27.09
N PRO A 32 30.86 -3.75 -27.00
CA PRO A 32 31.38 -4.39 -25.79
C PRO A 32 32.89 -4.17 -25.66
N ALA A 33 33.31 -3.74 -24.48
CA ALA A 33 34.71 -3.66 -24.07
C ALA A 33 35.15 -5.00 -23.45
N ALA A 34 36.37 -5.40 -23.85
CA ALA A 34 37.34 -6.23 -23.16
C ALA A 34 36.83 -7.45 -22.36
N THR A 35 37.04 -8.60 -22.97
CA THR A 35 37.20 -9.90 -22.31
C THR A 35 38.37 -9.85 -21.33
N GLU A 36 38.07 -9.88 -20.03
CA GLU A 36 38.98 -10.41 -19.01
C GLU A 36 38.63 -11.88 -18.75
N GLU A 37 39.68 -12.69 -18.73
CA GLU A 37 39.69 -14.13 -18.49
C GLU A 37 39.29 -14.42 -17.04
N PRO A 38 38.24 -15.21 -16.76
CA PRO A 38 37.94 -15.58 -15.38
C PRO A 38 39.00 -16.58 -14.90
N ALA A 39 39.68 -16.21 -13.81
CA ALA A 39 40.43 -17.15 -13.02
C ALA A 39 39.51 -18.31 -12.59
N ALA A 40 39.97 -19.53 -12.86
CA ALA A 40 39.31 -20.75 -12.45
C ALA A 40 39.28 -20.83 -10.92
N GLU A 41 38.12 -20.53 -10.32
CA GLU A 41 37.82 -20.99 -8.97
C GLU A 41 37.27 -22.42 -9.04
N ALA A 42 37.86 -23.27 -8.20
CA ALA A 42 37.51 -24.68 -8.06
C ALA A 42 36.02 -24.86 -7.69
N PRO A 43 35.37 -25.94 -8.16
CA PRO A 43 33.98 -26.19 -7.80
C PRO A 43 33.86 -26.40 -6.29
N ALA A 44 33.08 -25.53 -5.65
CA ALA A 44 32.58 -25.75 -4.31
C ALA A 44 31.78 -27.06 -4.28
N ALA A 45 32.00 -27.82 -3.21
CA ALA A 45 31.41 -29.12 -2.96
C ALA A 45 29.89 -29.10 -3.19
N THR A 46 29.43 -30.07 -3.97
CA THR A 46 28.03 -30.47 -4.04
C THR A 46 27.63 -31.01 -2.66
N GLU A 47 26.91 -30.21 -1.88
CA GLU A 47 26.14 -30.73 -0.75
C GLU A 47 24.87 -31.40 -1.29
N GLU A 48 24.71 -32.67 -0.95
CA GLU A 48 23.45 -33.41 -1.09
C GLU A 48 22.32 -32.65 -0.39
N PRO A 49 21.15 -32.48 -1.02
CA PRO A 49 19.99 -32.01 -0.29
C PRO A 49 19.59 -33.11 0.70
N ALA A 50 19.74 -32.84 1.98
CA ALA A 50 19.09 -33.61 3.03
C ALA A 50 17.58 -33.55 2.79
N ALA A 51 16.99 -34.70 2.52
CA ALA A 51 15.56 -34.87 2.40
C ALA A 51 14.89 -34.54 3.74
N GLU A 52 14.31 -33.35 3.85
CA GLU A 52 13.41 -33.03 4.94
C GLU A 52 12.11 -33.83 4.75
N ALA A 53 11.81 -34.67 5.74
CA ALA A 53 10.55 -35.38 5.85
C ALA A 53 9.39 -34.36 5.97
N PRO A 54 8.21 -34.64 5.38
CA PRO A 54 7.09 -33.71 5.46
C PRO A 54 6.67 -33.52 6.92
N ALA A 55 6.63 -32.25 7.33
CA ALA A 55 6.04 -31.83 8.60
C ALA A 55 4.60 -32.35 8.71
N ALA A 56 4.29 -32.94 9.85
CA ALA A 56 2.97 -33.43 10.18
C ALA A 56 1.93 -32.30 10.06
N THR A 57 0.88 -32.57 9.29
CA THR A 57 -0.34 -31.77 9.25
C THR A 57 -0.97 -31.78 10.64
N GLU A 58 -0.84 -30.68 11.39
CA GLU A 58 -1.71 -30.42 12.53
C GLU A 58 -3.03 -29.87 12.03
N GLU A 59 -4.11 -30.56 12.42
CA GLU A 59 -5.50 -30.18 12.20
C GLU A 59 -5.78 -28.88 12.98
N PRO A 60 -6.44 -27.86 12.39
CA PRO A 60 -6.76 -26.65 13.13
C PRO A 60 -7.74 -27.00 14.27
N ALA A 61 -7.33 -26.71 15.50
CA ALA A 61 -8.24 -26.73 16.63
C ALA A 61 -9.36 -25.73 16.37
N ALA A 62 -10.61 -26.22 16.37
CA ALA A 62 -11.79 -25.38 16.22
C ALA A 62 -11.88 -24.43 17.43
N GLU A 63 -11.60 -23.14 17.19
CA GLU A 63 -11.87 -22.10 18.16
C GLU A 63 -13.40 -21.91 18.28
N ALA A 64 -13.91 -22.08 19.50
CA ALA A 64 -15.28 -21.74 19.83
C ALA A 64 -15.48 -20.22 19.68
N PRO A 65 -16.66 -19.76 19.22
CA PRO A 65 -16.89 -18.34 19.01
C PRO A 65 -16.78 -17.60 20.35
N ALA A 66 -15.87 -16.63 20.42
CA ALA A 66 -15.80 -15.67 21.50
C ALA A 66 -17.15 -14.95 21.58
N ALA A 67 -17.77 -14.96 22.77
CA ALA A 67 -18.98 -14.21 23.03
C ALA A 67 -18.70 -12.72 22.80
N THR A 68 -19.51 -12.09 21.95
CA THR A 68 -19.54 -10.64 21.76
C THR A 68 -20.01 -9.99 23.06
N GLU A 69 -19.08 -9.60 23.93
CA GLU A 69 -19.36 -8.61 24.96
C GLU A 69 -19.53 -7.25 24.28
N GLU A 70 -20.71 -6.65 24.46
CA GLU A 70 -20.97 -5.27 24.10
C GLU A 70 -19.96 -4.38 24.85
N PRO A 71 -19.16 -3.54 24.16
CA PRO A 71 -18.13 -2.78 24.82
C PRO A 71 -18.78 -1.87 25.84
N ALA A 72 -18.53 -2.14 27.12
CA ALA A 72 -18.92 -1.23 28.18
C ALA A 72 -18.23 0.10 27.89
N ALA A 73 -19.01 1.12 27.53
CA ALA A 73 -18.55 2.49 27.44
C ALA A 73 -18.15 2.93 28.86
N ALA A 74 -16.96 2.56 29.28
CA ALA A 74 -16.28 3.21 30.38
C ALA A 74 -16.12 4.67 29.93
N GLY A 75 -17.05 5.52 30.35
CA GLY A 75 -17.12 6.90 29.88
C GLY A 75 -15.76 7.59 30.01
N CYS A 76 -15.44 8.47 29.07
CA CYS A 76 -14.18 9.21 29.07
C CYS A 76 -14.17 10.13 30.30
N THR A 77 -13.35 9.80 31.29
CA THR A 77 -13.29 10.49 32.60
C THR A 77 -12.13 11.48 32.70
N ASP A 78 -11.27 11.53 31.68
CA ASP A 78 -10.16 12.46 31.61
C ASP A 78 -10.60 13.83 31.06
N PRO A 79 -9.78 14.90 31.25
CA PRO A 79 -10.15 16.25 30.83
C PRO A 79 -10.34 16.45 29.32
N ILE A 80 -9.88 15.53 28.46
CA ILE A 80 -10.03 15.62 27.00
C ILE A 80 -11.47 15.27 26.59
N GLY A 81 -12.16 14.42 27.37
CA GLY A 81 -13.54 14.03 27.11
C GLY A 81 -13.69 12.96 26.03
N CYS A 82 -14.94 12.73 25.59
CA CYS A 82 -15.24 11.76 24.54
C CYS A 82 -15.32 12.41 23.15
N VAL A 83 -14.87 11.68 22.13
CA VAL A 83 -15.20 11.95 20.73
C VAL A 83 -16.47 11.16 20.40
N GLU A 84 -17.52 11.88 20.02
CA GLU A 84 -18.77 11.29 19.53
C GLU A 84 -18.75 11.28 18.00
N ILE A 85 -18.96 10.11 17.41
CA ILE A 85 -19.10 9.92 15.96
C ILE A 85 -20.56 9.56 15.71
N ALA A 86 -21.28 10.36 14.92
CA ALA A 86 -22.69 10.09 14.68
C ALA A 86 -22.86 8.81 13.84
N ALA A 87 -24.01 8.15 13.96
CA ALA A 87 -24.29 6.94 13.21
C ALA A 87 -24.18 7.20 11.69
N GLY A 88 -23.32 6.44 11.02
CA GLY A 88 -23.05 6.58 9.59
C GLY A 88 -21.97 7.63 9.23
N ASP A 89 -21.52 8.47 10.17
CA ASP A 89 -20.36 9.33 9.95
C ASP A 89 -19.08 8.49 9.91
N PRO A 90 -18.05 8.88 9.14
CA PRO A 90 -16.84 8.10 9.02
C PRO A 90 -16.00 8.13 10.30
N ILE A 91 -15.30 7.02 10.57
CA ILE A 91 -14.14 7.02 11.45
C ILE A 91 -12.96 7.52 10.62
N HIS A 92 -12.50 8.73 10.93
CA HIS A 92 -11.36 9.35 10.27
C HIS A 92 -10.05 8.89 10.89
N ILE A 93 -9.25 8.17 10.10
CA ILE A 93 -7.92 7.70 10.44
C ILE A 93 -6.91 8.54 9.64
N ALA A 94 -5.99 9.20 10.35
CA ALA A 94 -4.91 9.93 9.73
C ALA A 94 -3.58 9.20 9.93
N TRP A 95 -2.74 9.18 8.91
CA TRP A 95 -1.34 8.78 9.03
C TRP A 95 -0.42 9.98 8.82
N ILE A 96 0.69 9.97 9.55
CA ILE A 96 1.84 10.84 9.30
C ILE A 96 3.05 9.93 9.12
N ALA A 97 3.63 9.94 7.92
CA ALA A 97 4.67 8.99 7.55
C ALA A 97 5.62 9.64 6.56
N THR A 98 6.88 9.21 6.54
CA THR A 98 7.81 9.68 5.52
C THR A 98 7.56 8.93 4.23
N VAL A 99 6.87 9.57 3.30
CA VAL A 99 6.50 8.99 2.00
C VAL A 99 7.27 9.61 0.83
N SER A 100 8.14 10.58 1.11
CA SER A 100 9.13 11.09 0.18
C SER A 100 10.56 11.01 0.77
N GLY A 101 11.57 11.30 -0.06
CA GLY A 101 12.96 11.24 0.37
C GLY A 101 13.50 9.81 0.58
N GLY A 102 14.60 9.69 1.34
CA GLY A 102 15.38 8.45 1.42
C GLY A 102 14.71 7.31 2.18
N THR A 103 13.72 7.60 3.03
CA THR A 103 12.99 6.62 3.83
C THR A 103 11.57 6.36 3.31
N ALA A 104 11.21 6.95 2.15
CA ALA A 104 9.91 6.78 1.49
C ALA A 104 9.40 5.33 1.40
N PRO A 105 10.25 4.30 1.13
CA PRO A 105 9.77 2.92 1.06
C PRO A 105 9.13 2.44 2.38
N LEU A 106 9.61 2.91 3.54
CA LEU A 106 9.08 2.51 4.84
C LEU A 106 7.69 3.10 5.08
N GLY A 107 7.51 4.41 4.82
CA GLY A 107 6.19 5.04 4.94
C GLY A 107 5.19 4.49 3.93
N THR A 108 5.64 4.23 2.71
CA THR A 108 4.79 3.64 1.66
C THR A 108 4.31 2.24 2.05
N ASP A 109 5.20 1.41 2.61
CA ASP A 109 4.85 0.06 3.06
C ASP A 109 3.84 0.10 4.22
N ASN A 110 4.09 0.94 5.23
CA ASN A 110 3.18 1.14 6.34
C ASN A 110 1.78 1.57 5.87
N ASN A 111 1.71 2.55 4.96
CA ASN A 111 0.43 3.09 4.50
C ASN A 111 -0.34 2.07 3.65
N ARG A 112 0.34 1.30 2.80
CA ARG A 112 -0.29 0.19 2.08
C ARG A 112 -0.79 -0.90 3.01
N GLY A 113 -0.06 -1.17 4.10
CA GLY A 113 -0.53 -2.07 5.15
C GLY A 113 -1.84 -1.60 5.78
N VAL A 114 -1.99 -0.29 6.01
CA VAL A 114 -3.26 0.30 6.50
C VAL A 114 -4.37 0.13 5.46
N GLU A 115 -4.10 0.42 4.19
CA GLU A 115 -5.09 0.23 3.10
C GLU A 115 -5.56 -1.23 3.00
N ILE A 116 -4.63 -2.19 3.04
CA ILE A 116 -4.96 -3.63 3.04
C ILE A 116 -5.81 -4.00 4.26
N ALA A 117 -5.47 -3.49 5.45
CA ALA A 117 -6.24 -3.76 6.65
C ALA A 117 -7.66 -3.18 6.60
N ILE A 118 -7.84 -2.02 5.94
CA ILE A 118 -9.15 -1.41 5.69
C ILE A 118 -9.94 -2.28 4.72
N ASP A 119 -9.32 -2.75 3.64
CA ASP A 119 -9.94 -3.62 2.65
C ASP A 119 -10.36 -4.96 3.27
N ASP A 120 -9.52 -5.57 4.11
CA ASP A 120 -9.83 -6.80 4.86
C ASP A 120 -11.02 -6.63 5.82
N LYS A 121 -11.25 -5.40 6.30
CA LYS A 121 -12.43 -5.04 7.10
C LYS A 121 -13.65 -4.67 6.28
N GLY A 122 -13.54 -4.64 4.95
CA GLY A 122 -14.63 -4.25 4.05
C GLY A 122 -14.89 -2.75 4.02
N GLY A 123 -13.89 -1.92 4.37
CA GLY A 123 -13.99 -0.46 4.35
C GLY A 123 -14.72 0.18 5.53
N GLU A 124 -15.15 -0.62 6.52
CA GLU A 124 -15.92 -0.14 7.67
C GLU A 124 -15.36 -0.65 9.00
N LEU A 125 -15.54 0.15 10.04
CA LEU A 125 -15.24 -0.24 11.42
C LEU A 125 -16.44 0.11 12.30
N LEU A 126 -16.98 -0.91 13.00
CA LEU A 126 -18.14 -0.75 13.89
C LEU A 126 -19.38 -0.12 13.21
N GLY A 127 -19.56 -0.36 11.90
CA GLY A 127 -20.68 0.20 11.12
C GLY A 127 -20.47 1.65 10.66
N HIS A 128 -19.26 2.18 10.79
CA HIS A 128 -18.85 3.47 10.25
C HIS A 128 -17.88 3.28 9.08
N PRO A 129 -18.02 4.03 7.97
CA PRO A 129 -17.02 4.06 6.91
C PRO A 129 -15.65 4.47 7.45
N ILE A 130 -14.57 3.91 6.93
CA ILE A 130 -13.22 4.36 7.27
C ILE A 130 -12.79 5.43 6.25
N GLU A 131 -12.48 6.63 6.74
CA GLU A 131 -11.83 7.66 5.94
C GLU A 131 -10.33 7.67 6.26
N LEU A 132 -9.47 7.48 5.27
CA LEU A 132 -8.01 7.52 5.44
C LEU A 132 -7.45 8.80 4.82
N THR A 133 -6.70 9.57 5.60
CA THR A 133 -5.93 10.73 5.10
C THR A 133 -4.48 10.66 5.55
N GLY A 134 -3.61 11.40 4.85
CA GLY A 134 -2.18 11.28 5.03
C GLY A 134 -1.43 12.60 4.93
N GLU A 135 -0.36 12.70 5.71
CA GLU A 135 0.61 13.79 5.67
C GLU A 135 2.04 13.23 5.56
N ASP A 136 2.82 13.76 4.60
CA ASP A 136 4.21 13.39 4.44
C ASP A 136 5.07 14.08 5.49
N SER A 137 5.59 13.29 6.44
CA SER A 137 6.31 13.81 7.59
C SER A 137 7.67 14.43 7.25
N LEU A 138 8.16 14.17 6.03
CA LEU A 138 9.52 14.46 5.56
C LEU A 138 10.65 13.93 6.47
N CYS A 139 10.32 13.11 7.48
CA CYS A 139 11.19 12.78 8.60
C CYS A 139 11.75 14.05 9.30
N SER A 140 10.93 15.10 9.39
CA SER A 140 11.27 16.40 9.98
C SER A 140 10.86 16.50 11.46
N ALA A 141 11.25 17.57 12.14
CA ALA A 141 10.79 17.84 13.50
C ALA A 141 9.40 18.49 13.52
N GLU A 142 9.04 19.15 12.43
CA GLU A 142 7.77 19.85 12.23
C GLU A 142 6.64 18.91 11.80
N GLY A 143 6.99 17.71 11.34
CA GLY A 143 6.12 16.87 10.52
C GLY A 143 6.14 17.29 9.06
#